data_AF-A0A560MBR0-F1
#
_entry.id   AF-A0A560MBR0-F1
#
_cell.length_a   1.000
_cell.length_b   1.000
_cell.length_c   1.000
_cell.angle_alpha   90.00
_cell.angle_beta   90.00
_cell.angle_gamma   90.00
#
_symmetry.space_group_name_H-M   'P 1'
#
loop_
_entity.id
_entity.type
_entity.pdbx_description
1 polymer ?
#
loop_
_entity_poly.entity_id
_entity_poly.type
_entity_poly.pdbx_seq_one_letter_code
_entity_poly.pdbx_strand_id
1 'polypeptide(L)'
;MHHAVKAAWRMRVGCMRRRRALQRRLASKNLGQTSLRISANTGIVIGSTLFALASSAFLYLLPPSPIDRNLLRGTFYFLKGHAYQIPVKFLDGELGAARLYENDKLLGPANSDLEEIAAKGGGRFQLFRDNKSFFGPVLLLSTSDNTDPNTNGRKYHLR
;
A
#
# COMPACT_ATOMS: atom_id res chain seq x y z
N MET A 1 -49.30 -42.55 -64.03
CA MET A 1 -47.91 -42.19 -63.63
C MET A 1 -47.64 -40.68 -63.49
N HIS A 2 -48.50 -39.76 -63.97
CA HIS A 2 -48.23 -38.30 -63.92
C HIS A 2 -48.50 -37.59 -62.57
N HIS A 3 -49.26 -38.18 -61.63
CA HIS A 3 -49.61 -37.52 -60.36
C HIS A 3 -48.52 -37.63 -59.27
N ALA A 4 -47.69 -38.67 -59.29
CA ALA A 4 -46.68 -38.91 -58.25
C ALA A 4 -45.48 -37.93 -58.35
N VAL A 5 -45.11 -37.52 -59.56
CA VAL A 5 -43.94 -36.63 -59.80
C VAL A 5 -44.21 -35.20 -59.31
N LYS A 6 -45.44 -34.71 -59.41
CA LYS A 6 -45.83 -33.37 -58.95
C LYS A 6 -45.83 -33.24 -57.42
N ALA A 7 -46.19 -34.30 -56.71
CA ALA A 7 -46.18 -34.33 -55.24
C ALA A 7 -44.75 -34.34 -54.68
N ALA A 8 -43.86 -35.13 -55.28
CA ALA A 8 -42.45 -35.20 -54.89
C ALA A 8 -41.72 -33.85 -55.05
N TRP A 9 -42.04 -33.09 -56.11
CA TRP A 9 -41.45 -31.77 -56.34
C TRP A 9 -41.91 -30.73 -55.32
N ARG A 10 -43.20 -30.71 -54.95
CA ARG A 10 -43.74 -29.81 -53.92
C ARG A 10 -43.16 -30.07 -52.52
N MET A 11 -42.95 -31.33 -52.12
CA MET A 11 -42.32 -31.66 -50.84
C MET A 11 -40.84 -31.22 -50.79
N ARG A 12 -40.10 -31.35 -51.90
CA ARG A 12 -38.69 -30.99 -51.97
C ARG A 12 -38.47 -29.47 -51.84
N VAL A 13 -39.31 -28.67 -52.49
CA VAL A 13 -39.23 -27.19 -52.43
C VAL A 13 -39.68 -26.66 -51.07
N GLY A 14 -40.73 -27.24 -50.46
CA GLY A 14 -41.19 -26.88 -49.11
C GLY A 14 -40.15 -27.17 -48.02
N CYS A 15 -39.45 -28.30 -48.11
CA CYS A 15 -38.37 -28.68 -47.20
C CYS A 15 -37.16 -27.73 -47.31
N MET A 16 -36.76 -27.36 -48.53
CA MET A 16 -35.68 -26.38 -48.74
C MET A 16 -36.01 -24.98 -48.21
N ARG A 17 -37.28 -24.53 -48.34
CA ARG A 17 -37.71 -23.23 -47.81
C ARG A 17 -37.69 -23.19 -46.29
N ARG A 18 -38.13 -24.27 -45.62
CA ARG A 18 -38.07 -24.38 -44.14
C ARG A 18 -36.64 -24.43 -43.62
N ARG A 19 -35.73 -25.14 -44.31
CA ARG A 19 -34.30 -25.17 -43.92
C ARG A 19 -33.64 -23.79 -44.03
N ARG A 20 -33.93 -23.02 -45.09
CA ARG A 20 -33.38 -21.65 -45.22
C ARG A 20 -33.94 -20.69 -44.17
N ALA A 21 -35.23 -20.79 -43.84
CA ALA A 21 -35.83 -19.97 -42.79
C ALA A 21 -35.25 -20.29 -41.40
N LEU A 22 -35.01 -21.57 -41.09
CA LEU A 22 -34.39 -21.99 -39.83
C LEU A 22 -32.93 -21.51 -39.72
N GLN A 23 -32.15 -21.64 -40.81
CA GLN A 23 -30.75 -21.17 -40.82
C GLN A 23 -30.64 -19.65 -40.68
N ARG A 24 -31.54 -18.87 -41.29
CA ARG A 24 -31.56 -17.40 -41.10
C ARG A 24 -31.89 -17.01 -39.66
N ARG A 25 -32.81 -17.74 -39.00
CA ARG A 25 -33.19 -17.47 -37.61
C ARG A 25 -32.09 -17.82 -36.60
N LEU A 26 -31.32 -18.88 -36.88
CA LEU A 26 -30.17 -19.28 -36.06
C LEU A 26 -28.99 -18.31 -36.24
N ALA A 27 -28.71 -17.87 -37.47
CA ALA A 27 -27.66 -16.87 -37.74
C ALA A 27 -27.97 -15.51 -37.07
N SER A 28 -29.22 -15.06 -37.10
CA SER A 28 -29.66 -13.82 -36.44
C SER A 28 -29.51 -13.87 -34.92
N LYS A 29 -29.81 -15.01 -34.26
CA LYS A 29 -29.64 -15.15 -32.82
C LYS A 29 -28.16 -15.12 -32.37
N ASN A 30 -27.27 -15.72 -33.16
CA ASN A 30 -25.83 -15.73 -32.87
C ASN A 30 -25.20 -14.33 -33.00
N LEU A 31 -25.64 -13.52 -33.96
CA LEU A 31 -25.16 -12.15 -34.16
C LEU A 31 -25.57 -11.21 -33.01
N GLY A 32 -26.81 -11.35 -32.50
CA GLY A 32 -27.27 -10.56 -31.35
C GLY A 32 -26.58 -10.91 -30.03
N GLN A 33 -26.21 -12.19 -29.83
CA GLN A 33 -25.49 -12.62 -28.60
C GLN A 33 -24.01 -12.27 -28.61
N THR A 34 -23.37 -12.22 -29.79
CA THR A 34 -21.95 -11.83 -29.92
C THR A 34 -21.75 -10.32 -29.78
N SER A 35 -22.66 -9.48 -30.30
CA SER A 35 -22.51 -8.02 -30.16
C SER A 35 -22.69 -7.53 -28.72
N LEU A 36 -23.58 -8.16 -27.94
CA LEU A 36 -23.82 -7.82 -26.52
C LEU A 36 -22.64 -8.18 -25.61
N ARG A 37 -21.90 -9.26 -25.91
CA ARG A 37 -20.72 -9.66 -25.11
C ARG A 37 -19.47 -8.82 -25.38
N ILE A 38 -19.32 -8.27 -26.58
CA ILE A 38 -18.19 -7.40 -26.93
C ILE A 38 -18.33 -6.02 -26.27
N SER A 39 -19.58 -5.54 -26.12
CA SER A 39 -19.92 -4.23 -25.52
C SER A 39 -19.66 -4.13 -24.02
N ALA A 40 -19.90 -5.19 -23.25
CA ALA A 40 -19.69 -5.16 -21.80
C ALA A 40 -18.19 -5.12 -21.42
N ASN A 41 -17.34 -5.84 -22.17
CA ASN A 41 -15.91 -5.93 -21.88
C ASN A 41 -15.15 -4.66 -22.28
N THR A 42 -15.56 -3.97 -23.34
CA THR A 42 -14.93 -2.71 -23.76
C THR A 42 -15.17 -1.58 -22.74
N GLY A 43 -16.38 -1.48 -22.18
CA GLY A 43 -16.67 -0.51 -21.13
C GLY A 43 -15.83 -0.70 -19.86
N ILE A 44 -15.62 -1.97 -19.45
CA ILE A 44 -14.79 -2.31 -18.29
C ILE A 44 -13.32 -1.95 -18.54
N VAL A 45 -12.78 -2.28 -19.72
CA VAL A 45 -11.37 -1.97 -20.07
C VAL A 45 -11.15 -0.46 -20.13
N ILE A 46 -12.03 0.29 -20.77
CA ILE A 46 -11.94 1.76 -20.86
C ILE A 46 -12.05 2.39 -19.46
N GLY A 47 -13.00 1.93 -18.64
CA GLY A 47 -13.15 2.41 -17.26
C GLY A 47 -11.90 2.19 -16.41
N SER A 48 -11.30 0.99 -16.50
CA SER A 48 -10.08 0.65 -15.75
C SER A 48 -8.86 1.47 -16.18
N THR A 49 -8.71 1.75 -17.48
CA THR A 49 -7.60 2.55 -18.00
C THR A 49 -7.73 4.02 -17.60
N LEU A 50 -8.94 4.59 -17.70
CA LEU A 50 -9.23 5.94 -17.18
C LEU A 50 -8.99 6.04 -15.67
N PHE A 51 -9.44 5.06 -14.89
CA PHE A 51 -9.23 5.05 -13.44
C PHE A 51 -7.74 4.95 -13.07
N ALA A 52 -6.98 4.09 -13.76
CA ALA A 52 -5.55 3.95 -13.54
C ALA A 52 -4.78 5.23 -13.88
N LEU A 53 -5.10 5.87 -15.01
CA LEU A 53 -4.48 7.13 -15.41
C LEU A 53 -4.84 8.27 -14.47
N ALA A 54 -6.11 8.40 -14.08
CA ALA A 54 -6.57 9.40 -13.13
C ALA A 54 -5.92 9.21 -11.76
N SER A 55 -5.84 7.97 -11.27
CA SER A 55 -5.17 7.65 -10.00
C SER A 55 -3.67 7.98 -10.06
N SER A 56 -3.01 7.65 -11.16
CA SER A 56 -1.59 7.98 -11.37
C SER A 56 -1.37 9.50 -11.38
N ALA A 57 -2.15 10.23 -12.18
CA ALA A 57 -2.09 11.69 -12.24
C ALA A 57 -2.38 12.35 -10.87
N PHE A 58 -3.32 11.79 -10.10
CA PHE A 58 -3.61 12.25 -8.75
C PHE A 58 -2.43 12.09 -7.79
N LEU A 59 -1.65 11.00 -7.89
CA LEU A 59 -0.43 10.85 -7.10
C LEU A 59 0.63 11.92 -7.41
N TYR A 60 0.70 12.40 -8.65
CA TYR A 60 1.58 13.52 -9.02
C TYR A 60 1.09 14.89 -8.53
N LEU A 61 -0.20 15.02 -8.20
CA LEU A 61 -0.76 16.24 -7.62
C LEU A 61 -0.56 16.32 -6.10
N LEU A 62 -0.24 15.20 -5.45
CA LEU A 62 0.11 15.21 -4.03
C LEU A 62 1.51 15.85 -3.88
N PRO A 63 1.64 16.97 -3.14
CA PRO A 63 2.95 17.54 -2.89
C PRO A 63 3.81 16.49 -2.15
N PRO A 64 5.10 16.34 -2.48
CA PRO A 64 5.97 15.46 -1.73
C PRO A 64 5.97 15.93 -0.28
N SER A 65 5.48 15.09 0.64
CA SER A 65 5.53 15.42 2.06
C SER A 65 7.01 15.52 2.44
N PRO A 66 7.48 16.65 3.00
CA PRO A 66 8.86 16.75 3.45
C PRO A 66 9.11 15.66 4.50
N ILE A 67 10.04 14.75 4.21
CA ILE A 67 10.49 13.76 5.17
C ILE A 67 11.38 14.51 6.15
N ASP A 68 10.87 14.79 7.34
CA ASP A 68 11.71 15.20 8.46
C ASP A 68 12.60 14.00 8.84
N ARG A 69 13.86 14.05 8.41
CA ARG A 69 14.86 13.00 8.63
C ARG A 69 15.26 12.89 10.10
N ASN A 70 15.14 14.00 10.83
CA ASN A 70 15.54 14.10 12.22
C ASN A 70 14.45 13.57 13.15
N LEU A 71 13.20 13.53 12.70
CA LEU A 71 12.09 12.97 13.46
C LEU A 71 12.19 11.43 13.54
N LEU A 72 12.22 10.93 14.77
CA LEU A 72 12.13 9.50 15.06
C LEU A 72 10.72 9.00 14.73
N ARG A 73 10.63 8.18 13.68
CA ARG A 73 9.38 7.53 13.26
C ARG A 73 9.46 6.03 13.49
N GLY A 74 8.55 5.51 14.30
CA GLY A 74 8.41 4.09 14.56
C GLY A 74 7.81 3.83 15.93
N THR A 75 7.69 2.55 16.26
CA THR A 75 7.34 2.10 17.60
C THR A 75 8.59 2.00 18.44
N PHE A 76 8.53 2.56 19.64
CA PHE A 76 9.55 2.41 20.66
C PHE A 76 9.34 1.08 21.37
N TYR A 77 10.30 0.18 21.25
CA TYR A 77 10.22 -1.12 21.90
C TYR A 77 10.61 -0.98 23.37
N PHE A 78 9.71 -1.37 24.26
CA PHE A 78 9.99 -1.45 25.68
C PHE A 78 11.09 -2.49 25.95
N LEU A 79 12.08 -2.11 26.77
CA LEU A 79 13.12 -3.03 27.24
C LEU A 79 12.90 -3.40 28.71
N LYS A 80 13.07 -2.43 29.62
CA LYS A 80 12.89 -2.60 31.07
C LYS A 80 12.85 -1.24 31.78
N GLY A 81 12.18 -1.18 32.93
CA GLY A 81 12.12 0.04 33.73
C GLY A 81 11.60 1.23 32.91
N HIS A 82 12.40 2.28 32.80
CA HIS A 82 12.10 3.44 31.96
C HIS A 82 12.76 3.40 30.56
N ALA A 83 13.41 2.30 30.20
CA ALA A 83 14.18 2.17 28.97
C ALA A 83 13.35 1.63 27.80
N TYR A 84 13.42 2.38 26.70
CA TYR A 84 12.87 2.04 25.40
C TYR A 84 13.96 2.09 24.33
N GLN A 85 13.79 1.33 23.26
CA GLN A 85 14.69 1.33 22.11
C GLN A 85 13.95 1.61 20.80
N ILE A 86 14.65 2.27 19.87
CA ILE A 86 14.16 2.47 18.51
C ILE A 86 15.33 2.45 17.51
N PRO A 87 15.22 1.75 16.37
CA PRO A 87 16.21 1.87 15.30
C PRO A 87 16.14 3.26 14.65
N VAL A 88 17.29 3.89 14.47
CA VAL A 88 17.44 5.21 13.87
C VAL A 88 17.77 5.05 12.40
N LYS A 89 16.82 5.43 11.52
CA LYS A 89 16.98 5.31 10.06
C LYS A 89 17.90 6.38 9.47
N PHE A 90 17.83 7.59 10.00
CA PHE A 90 18.59 8.74 9.53
C PHE A 90 19.22 9.43 10.73
N LEU A 91 20.51 9.72 10.62
CA LEU A 91 21.26 10.50 11.59
C LEU A 91 22.17 11.42 10.78
N ASP A 92 22.01 12.72 10.99
CA ASP A 92 22.89 13.72 10.41
C ASP A 92 24.10 13.88 11.34
N GLY A 93 25.31 13.61 10.83
CA GLY A 93 26.56 13.78 11.59
C GLY A 93 27.06 12.55 12.35
N GLU A 94 27.91 12.78 13.35
CA GLU A 94 28.55 11.74 14.15
C GLU A 94 27.68 11.28 15.33
N LEU A 95 27.69 9.98 15.65
CA LEU A 95 26.89 9.40 16.74
C LEU A 95 27.14 10.08 18.09
N GLY A 96 28.39 10.41 18.40
CA GLY A 96 28.77 10.99 19.69
C GLY A 96 28.36 12.45 19.88
N ALA A 97 28.05 13.16 18.78
CA ALA A 97 27.62 14.56 18.81
C ALA A 97 26.09 14.71 18.79
N ALA A 98 25.36 13.60 18.62
CA ALA A 98 23.92 13.60 18.46
C ALA A 98 23.21 14.09 19.72
N ARG A 99 22.21 14.96 19.52
CA ARG A 99 21.36 15.53 20.57
C ARG A 99 19.93 15.05 20.39
N LEU A 100 19.35 14.49 21.44
CA LEU A 100 17.97 14.05 21.47
C LEU A 100 17.06 15.15 22.01
N TYR A 101 15.98 15.43 21.29
CA TYR A 101 14.96 16.39 21.69
C TYR A 101 13.60 15.70 21.83
N GLU A 102 12.81 16.12 22.80
CA GLU A 102 11.41 15.74 23.03
C GLU A 102 10.56 17.03 22.98
N ASN A 103 9.73 17.21 21.95
CA ASN A 103 8.99 18.45 21.71
C ASN A 103 9.87 19.71 21.85
N ASP A 104 11.03 19.71 21.17
CA ASP A 104 12.04 20.78 21.23
C ASP A 104 12.78 20.95 22.57
N LYS A 105 12.42 20.20 23.61
CA LYS A 105 13.19 20.14 24.86
C LYS A 105 14.36 19.16 24.71
N LEU A 106 15.58 19.64 24.94
CA LEU A 106 16.76 18.79 24.96
C LEU A 106 16.65 17.75 26.09
N LEU A 107 16.83 16.48 25.73
CA LEU A 107 16.94 15.36 26.66
C LEU A 107 18.40 15.07 27.00
N GLY A 108 18.61 14.52 28.18
CA GLY A 108 19.89 14.03 28.65
C GLY A 108 19.83 13.58 30.11
N PRO A 109 20.96 13.12 30.70
CA PRO A 109 22.29 13.00 30.09
C PRO A 109 22.40 12.10 28.85
N ALA A 110 23.31 12.44 27.95
CA ALA A 110 23.68 11.60 26.81
C ALA A 110 24.71 10.53 27.24
N ASN A 111 24.78 9.43 26.49
CA ASN A 111 25.68 8.29 26.73
C ASN A 111 25.46 7.57 28.07
N SER A 112 24.25 7.64 28.64
CA SER A 112 23.88 6.79 29.78
C SER A 112 23.77 5.33 29.34
N ASP A 113 24.13 4.38 30.19
CA ASP A 113 23.97 2.96 29.88
C ASP A 113 22.53 2.48 30.09
N LEU A 114 22.23 1.26 29.61
CA LEU A 114 20.89 0.68 29.72
C LEU A 114 20.41 0.57 31.18
N GLU A 115 21.30 0.24 32.12
CA GLU A 115 20.93 0.12 33.54
C GLU A 115 20.54 1.48 34.13
N GLU A 116 21.31 2.54 33.84
CA GLU A 116 21.00 3.87 34.33
C GLU A 116 19.72 4.43 33.71
N ILE A 117 19.51 4.22 32.40
CA ILE A 117 18.28 4.62 31.72
C ILE A 117 17.09 3.88 32.33
N ALA A 118 17.20 2.56 32.53
CA ALA A 118 16.12 1.76 33.08
C ALA A 118 15.76 2.15 34.52
N ALA A 119 16.77 2.42 35.37
CA ALA A 119 16.57 2.69 36.78
C ALA A 119 16.19 4.13 37.10
N LYS A 120 16.81 5.11 36.41
CA LYS A 120 16.63 6.54 36.71
C LYS A 120 15.73 7.25 35.70
N GLY A 121 15.77 6.81 34.44
CA GLY A 121 15.07 7.47 33.34
C GLY A 121 15.38 8.96 33.22
N GLY A 122 14.34 9.79 33.06
CA GLY A 122 14.41 11.25 33.16
C GLY A 122 15.04 11.94 31.94
N GLY A 123 14.89 11.36 30.76
CA GLY A 123 15.49 11.88 29.52
C GLY A 123 16.88 11.36 29.23
N ARG A 124 17.40 10.41 30.01
CA ARG A 124 18.67 9.72 29.71
C ARG A 124 18.57 8.95 28.41
N PHE A 125 19.65 8.97 27.64
CA PHE A 125 19.70 8.24 26.37
C PHE A 125 21.11 7.77 26.01
N GLN A 126 21.16 6.77 25.12
CA GLN A 126 22.35 6.24 24.49
C GLN A 126 22.11 6.05 23.00
N LEU A 127 23.01 6.54 22.16
CA LEU A 127 22.98 6.27 20.73
C LEU A 127 24.24 5.47 20.36
N PHE A 128 24.06 4.28 19.79
CA PHE A 128 25.19 3.43 19.42
C PHE A 128 24.92 2.68 18.13
N ARG A 129 25.99 2.24 17.48
CA ARG A 129 25.91 1.36 16.32
C ARG A 129 25.99 -0.08 16.80
N ASP A 130 24.92 -0.83 16.60
CA ASP A 130 24.91 -2.28 16.80
C ASP A 130 25.28 -2.96 15.48
N ASN A 131 26.32 -3.78 15.49
CA ASN A 131 26.76 -4.57 14.33
C ASN A 131 25.72 -5.62 13.91
N LYS A 132 24.77 -5.95 14.77
CA LYS A 132 23.65 -6.86 14.50
C LYS A 132 22.41 -6.15 13.97
N SER A 133 22.34 -4.82 14.07
CA SER A 133 21.20 -4.04 13.59
C SER A 133 21.31 -3.82 12.09
N PHE A 134 20.43 -4.48 11.33
CA PHE A 134 20.30 -4.26 9.89
C PHE A 134 19.81 -2.85 9.53
N PHE A 135 19.15 -2.16 10.48
CA PHE A 135 18.45 -0.90 10.23
C PHE A 135 19.27 0.36 10.57
N GLY A 136 20.52 0.20 11.01
CA GLY A 136 21.40 1.31 11.40
C GLY A 136 21.59 1.45 12.91
N PRO A 137 22.01 2.63 13.39
CA PRO A 137 22.18 2.91 14.82
C PRO A 137 20.91 2.65 15.62
N VAL A 138 21.08 2.33 16.90
CA VAL A 138 19.99 2.11 17.84
C VAL A 138 20.04 3.21 18.88
N LEU A 139 18.90 3.84 19.12
CA LEU A 139 18.70 4.77 20.22
C LEU A 139 18.02 4.04 21.37
N LEU A 140 18.68 4.00 22.52
CA LEU A 140 18.10 3.71 23.82
C LEU A 140 17.74 5.02 24.49
N LEU A 141 16.54 5.14 25.05
CA LEU A 141 16.11 6.35 25.74
C LEU A 141 15.10 6.07 26.86
N SER A 142 14.94 7.10 27.69
CA SER A 142 13.79 7.33 28.54
C SER A 142 13.19 8.68 28.19
N THR A 143 11.89 8.86 28.43
CA THR A 143 11.22 10.15 28.25
C THR A 143 11.52 11.07 29.44
N SER A 144 11.26 12.37 29.29
CA SER A 144 11.64 13.34 30.34
C SER A 144 10.91 13.15 31.68
N ASP A 145 9.73 12.53 31.64
CA ASP A 145 8.86 12.22 32.79
C ASP A 145 8.56 10.72 32.94
N ASN A 146 9.35 9.87 32.28
CA ASN A 146 9.26 8.40 32.33
C ASN A 146 7.94 7.80 31.81
N THR A 147 7.11 8.59 31.12
CA THR A 147 5.92 8.11 30.42
C THR A 147 6.28 7.31 29.16
N ASP A 148 5.38 6.45 28.71
CA ASP A 148 5.59 5.64 27.50
C ASP A 148 5.66 6.55 26.24
N PRO A 149 6.78 6.54 25.49
CA PRO A 149 6.94 7.37 24.30
C PRO A 149 5.97 7.02 23.15
N ASN A 150 5.33 5.83 23.18
CA ASN A 150 4.33 5.45 22.16
C ASN A 150 2.95 6.08 22.42
N THR A 151 2.66 6.48 23.65
CA THR A 151 1.31 6.93 24.07
C THR A 151 1.28 8.36 24.59
N ASN A 152 2.43 8.96 24.91
CA ASN A 152 2.50 10.31 25.47
C ASN A 152 2.27 11.45 24.45
N GLY A 153 2.14 11.13 23.15
CA GLY A 153 1.84 12.08 22.09
C GLY A 153 2.98 13.06 21.74
N ARG A 154 4.22 12.80 22.19
CA ARG A 154 5.38 13.67 21.96
C ARG A 154 6.14 13.30 20.69
N LYS A 155 6.85 14.27 20.14
CA LYS A 155 7.73 14.10 18.98
C LYS A 155 9.19 14.09 19.42
N TYR A 156 9.96 13.16 18.86
CA TYR A 156 11.36 12.98 19.22
C TYR A 156 12.25 13.26 18.02
N HIS A 157 13.29 14.07 18.20
CA HIS A 157 14.21 14.45 17.13
C HIS A 157 15.67 14.21 17.49
N LEU A 158 16.48 13.73 16.54
CA LEU A 158 17.93 13.71 16.63
C LEU A 158 18.53 14.82 15.76
N ARG A 159 19.49 15.58 16.29
CA ARG A 159 20.24 16.62 15.57
C ARG A 159 21.72 16.58 15.90
#